data_AF-A0A4U3B212-F1
#
_entry.id   AF-A0A4U3B212-F1
#
_cell.length_a   1.000
_cell.length_b   1.000
_cell.length_c   1.000
_cell.angle_alpha   90.00
_cell.angle_beta   90.00
_cell.angle_gamma   90.00
#
_symmetry.space_group_name_H-M   'P 1'
#
loop_
_entity.id
_entity.type
_entity.pdbx_description
1 polymer ?
#
loop_
_entity_poly.entity_id
_entity_poly.type
_entity_poly.pdbx_seq_one_letter_code
_entity_poly.pdbx_strand_id
1 'polypeptide(L)'
;MQLDRVDRKILNELYNDSRLSMRELAKRVNLSAPSTAERVRKLESEGVIQKYTIDIDYKKAGLVLDCILEITLKNGDTTRMQQFI
;
A
#
# COMPACT_ATOMS: atom_id res chain seq x y z
N MET A 1 -13.88 -7.94 6.03
CA MET A 1 -14.03 -7.21 7.31
C MET A 1 -14.66 -5.84 7.11
N GLN A 2 -15.41 -5.31 8.08
CA GLN A 2 -15.67 -3.86 8.16
C GLN A 2 -14.53 -3.20 8.94
N LEU A 3 -13.86 -2.21 8.33
CA LEU A 3 -12.79 -1.45 8.97
C LEU A 3 -13.34 -0.53 10.04
N ASP A 4 -12.90 -0.74 11.29
CA ASP A 4 -13.26 0.15 12.38
C ASP A 4 -12.34 1.40 12.44
N ARG A 5 -12.61 2.29 13.39
CA ARG A 5 -11.84 3.53 13.56
C ARG A 5 -10.38 3.28 13.89
N VAL A 6 -10.07 2.20 14.62
CA VAL A 6 -8.70 1.86 15.01
C VAL A 6 -7.94 1.29 13.82
N ASP A 7 -8.57 0.43 13.02
CA ASP A 7 -7.95 -0.10 11.80
C ASP A 7 -7.56 1.03 10.83
N ARG A 8 -8.45 2.02 10.65
CA ARG A 8 -8.14 3.23 9.86
C ARG A 8 -6.97 4.03 10.42
N LYS A 9 -6.84 4.09 11.75
CA LYS A 9 -5.72 4.77 12.40
C LYS A 9 -4.42 3.99 12.20
N ILE A 10 -4.46 2.66 12.33
CA ILE A 10 -3.33 1.77 12.02
C ILE A 10 -2.84 2.00 10.59
N LEU A 11 -3.75 1.97 9.61
CA LEU A 11 -3.42 2.20 8.20
C LEU A 11 -2.80 3.58 7.99
N ASN A 12 -3.34 4.62 8.62
CA ASN A 12 -2.80 5.98 8.50
C ASN A 12 -1.39 6.08 9.11
N GLU A 13 -1.12 5.47 10.27
CA GLU A 13 0.22 5.47 10.87
C GLU A 13 1.22 4.71 10.00
N LEU A 14 0.85 3.54 9.48
CA LEU A 14 1.71 2.73 8.60
C LEU A 14 1.92 3.34 7.21
N TYR A 15 0.94 4.09 6.69
CA TYR A 15 1.09 4.85 5.45
C TYR A 15 2.15 5.95 5.60
N ASN A 16 2.17 6.63 6.74
CA ASN A 16 3.15 7.67 7.03
C ASN A 16 4.54 7.11 7.36
N ASP A 17 4.60 6.01 8.11
CA ASP A 17 5.85 5.30 8.38
C ASP A 17 5.57 3.79 8.58
N SER A 18 5.86 3.01 7.55
CA SER A 18 5.64 1.57 7.57
C SER A 18 6.65 0.80 8.42
N ARG A 19 7.72 1.47 8.88
CA ARG A 19 8.81 0.84 9.65
C ARG A 19 8.59 0.89 11.16
N LEU A 20 7.49 1.45 11.61
CA LEU A 20 7.14 1.50 13.03
C LEU A 20 7.13 0.10 13.63
N SER A 21 7.77 -0.07 14.79
CA SER A 21 7.59 -1.30 15.53
C SER A 21 6.15 -1.42 16.00
N MET A 22 5.67 -2.64 16.20
CA MET A 22 4.33 -2.88 16.76
C MET A 22 4.15 -2.19 18.12
N ARG A 23 5.23 -1.96 18.88
CA ARG A 23 5.19 -1.23 20.15
C ARG A 23 4.96 0.27 19.96
N GLU A 24 5.64 0.91 19.00
CA GLU A 24 5.38 2.31 18.68
C GLU A 24 3.98 2.49 18.11
N LEU A 25 3.59 1.65 17.15
CA LEU A 25 2.29 1.70 16.52
C LEU A 25 1.17 1.56 17.57
N ALA A 26 1.28 0.59 18.46
CA ALA A 26 0.35 0.37 19.57
C ALA A 26 0.19 1.61 20.45
N LYS A 27 1.31 2.28 20.78
CA LYS A 27 1.31 3.52 21.55
C LYS A 27 0.57 4.65 20.82
N ARG A 28 0.75 4.76 19.49
CA ARG A 28 0.06 5.77 18.67
C ARG A 28 -1.43 5.49 18.51
N VAL A 29 -1.84 4.23 18.43
CA VAL A 29 -3.25 3.84 18.25
C VAL A 29 -4.00 3.56 19.55
N ASN A 30 -3.35 3.74 20.71
CA ASN A 30 -3.89 3.49 22.06
C ASN A 30 -4.37 2.03 22.24
N LEU A 31 -3.55 1.07 21.82
CA LEU A 31 -3.77 -0.37 22.04
C LEU A 31 -2.54 -1.02 22.69
N SER A 32 -2.69 -2.28 23.09
CA SER A 32 -1.55 -3.13 23.44
C SER A 32 -0.80 -3.59 22.18
N ALA A 33 0.49 -3.89 22.32
CA ALA A 33 1.29 -4.41 21.21
C ALA A 33 0.73 -5.72 20.61
N PRO A 34 0.29 -6.73 21.41
CA PRO A 34 -0.32 -7.93 20.85
C PRO A 34 -1.64 -7.66 20.10
N SER A 35 -2.51 -6.79 20.63
CA SER A 35 -3.77 -6.44 19.96
C SER A 35 -3.55 -5.69 18.65
N THR A 36 -2.55 -4.82 18.61
CA THR A 36 -2.15 -4.08 17.39
C THR A 36 -1.60 -5.04 16.35
N ALA A 37 -0.72 -5.96 16.75
CA ALA A 37 -0.14 -6.96 15.85
C ALA A 37 -1.19 -7.89 15.24
N GLU A 38 -2.20 -8.30 16.02
CA GLU A 38 -3.32 -9.10 15.52
C GLU A 38 -4.10 -8.36 14.44
N ARG A 39 -4.40 -7.07 14.68
CA ARG A 39 -5.14 -6.23 13.72
C ARG A 39 -4.34 -6.02 12.43
N VAL A 40 -3.04 -5.74 12.53
CA VAL A 40 -2.16 -5.62 11.35
C VAL A 40 -2.15 -6.92 10.56
N ARG A 41 -1.96 -8.07 11.22
CA ARG A 41 -1.99 -9.38 10.56
C ARG A 41 -3.33 -9.64 9.87
N LYS A 42 -4.44 -9.26 10.51
CA LYS A 42 -5.76 -9.38 9.90
C LYS A 42 -5.88 -8.52 8.65
N LEU A 43 -5.46 -7.25 8.71
CA LEU A 43 -5.44 -6.32 7.57
C LEU A 43 -4.60 -6.86 6.40
N GLU A 44 -3.46 -7.49 6.68
CA GLU A 44 -2.62 -8.15 5.68
C GLU A 44 -3.30 -9.40 5.10
N SER A 45 -3.79 -10.30 5.97
CA SER A 45 -4.41 -11.56 5.55
C SER A 45 -5.69 -11.37 4.72
N GLU A 46 -6.42 -10.29 4.95
CA GLU A 46 -7.59 -9.90 4.17
C GLU A 46 -7.25 -9.06 2.93
N GLY A 47 -5.97 -8.80 2.66
CA GLY A 47 -5.51 -8.03 1.49
C GLY A 47 -5.81 -6.54 1.55
N VAL A 48 -6.17 -6.00 2.72
CA VAL A 48 -6.30 -4.55 2.91
C VAL A 48 -4.92 -3.89 2.88
N ILE A 49 -3.94 -4.49 3.57
CA ILE A 49 -2.53 -4.19 3.37
C ILE A 49 -1.99 -5.16 2.34
N GLN A 50 -1.82 -4.69 1.11
CA GLN A 50 -1.37 -5.53 -0.01
C GLN A 50 0.14 -5.71 -0.05
N LYS A 51 0.89 -4.66 0.33
CA LYS A 51 2.35 -4.66 0.33
C LYS A 51 2.91 -3.57 1.23
N TYR A 52 4.12 -3.81 1.71
CA TYR A 52 5.01 -2.77 2.23
C TYR A 52 6.02 -2.43 1.14
N THR A 53 6.20 -1.14 0.88
CA THR A 53 7.02 -0.68 -0.23
C THR A 53 7.79 0.57 0.15
N ILE A 54 8.65 1.01 -0.76
CA ILE A 54 9.46 2.20 -0.64
C ILE A 54 9.01 3.21 -1.70
N ASP A 55 9.09 4.49 -1.35
CA ASP A 55 8.97 5.56 -2.34
C ASP A 55 10.36 5.82 -2.94
N ILE A 56 10.45 5.80 -4.27
CA ILE A 56 11.72 5.86 -5.00
C ILE A 56 11.80 7.17 -5.76
N ASP A 57 12.85 7.94 -5.49
CA ASP A 57 13.24 9.06 -6.35
C ASP A 57 13.87 8.50 -7.64
N TYR A 58 13.03 8.23 -8.64
CA TYR A 58 13.43 7.60 -9.90
C TYR A 58 14.50 8.41 -10.65
N LYS A 59 14.44 9.75 -10.58
CA LYS A 59 15.45 10.64 -11.18
C LYS A 59 16.84 10.38 -10.58
N LYS A 60 16.93 10.28 -9.26
CA LYS A 60 18.20 9.94 -8.57
C LYS A 60 18.61 8.48 -8.78
N ALA A 61 17.66 7.60 -9.05
CA ALA A 61 17.94 6.20 -9.41
C ALA A 61 18.46 6.04 -10.86
N GLY A 62 18.65 7.13 -11.61
CA GLY A 62 19.13 7.10 -13.00
C GLY A 62 18.03 6.80 -14.02
N LEU A 63 16.78 6.73 -13.59
CA LEU A 63 15.61 6.60 -14.44
C LEU A 63 15.13 8.02 -14.81
N VAL A 64 15.71 8.52 -15.89
CA VAL A 64 15.55 9.93 -16.31
C VAL A 64 14.28 10.21 -17.11
N LEU A 65 13.52 9.17 -17.46
CA LEU A 65 12.32 9.26 -18.29
C LEU A 65 11.10 8.75 -17.52
N ASP A 66 10.20 9.67 -17.18
CA ASP A 66 8.84 9.38 -16.72
C ASP A 66 7.87 9.87 -17.79
N CYS A 67 7.04 8.97 -18.32
CA CYS A 67 6.05 9.29 -19.35
C CYS A 67 4.68 8.75 -18.94
N ILE A 68 3.65 9.57 -19.14
CA ILE A 68 2.26 9.11 -19.15
C ILE A 68 1.91 8.83 -20.61
N LEU A 69 1.47 7.60 -20.90
CA LEU A 69 1.10 7.18 -22.25
C LEU A 69 -0.42 7.10 -22.37
N GLU A 70 -0.97 7.81 -23.35
CA GLU A 70 -2.34 7.62 -23.79
C GLU A 70 -2.35 6.59 -24.93
N ILE A 71 -3.08 5.49 -24.74
CA ILE A 71 -3.16 4.41 -25.72
C ILE A 71 -4.58 4.40 -26.31
N THR A 72 -4.70 4.64 -27.61
CA THR A 72 -5.95 4.48 -28.35
C THR A 72 -5.88 3.21 -29.21
N LEU A 73 -6.78 2.27 -28.96
CA LEU A 73 -6.87 1.04 -29.75
C LEU A 73 -7.50 1.35 -31.12
N LYS A 74 -6.80 1.07 -32.21
CA LYS A 74 -7.43 1.02 -33.54
C LYS A 74 -8.26 -0.27 -33.65
N ASN A 75 -9.50 -0.12 -34.12
CA ASN A 75 -10.44 -1.20 -34.44
C ASN A 75 -10.99 -2.02 -33.25
N GLY A 76 -10.88 -1.53 -32.00
CA GLY A 76 -11.54 -2.14 -30.84
C GLY A 76 -11.04 -3.53 -30.44
N ASP A 77 -9.88 -3.97 -30.95
CA ASP A 77 -9.28 -5.26 -30.62
C ASP A 77 -8.69 -5.25 -29.21
N THR A 78 -9.56 -5.51 -28.23
CA THR A 78 -9.28 -5.50 -26.79
C THR A 78 -8.41 -6.66 -26.33
N THR A 79 -8.28 -7.71 -27.15
CA THR A 79 -7.50 -8.92 -26.85
C THR A 79 -6.01 -8.64 -26.66
N ARG A 80 -5.46 -7.67 -27.39
CA ARG A 80 -4.02 -7.32 -27.32
C ARG A 80 -3.64 -6.44 -26.13
N MET A 81 -4.61 -5.81 -25.46
CA MET A 81 -4.32 -4.90 -24.35
C MET A 81 -3.80 -5.64 -23.11
N GLN A 82 -4.18 -6.91 -22.92
CA GLN A 82 -3.74 -7.73 -21.77
C GLN A 82 -2.26 -8.13 -21.81
N GLN A 83 -1.56 -7.96 -22.93
CA GLN A 83 -0.13 -8.28 -23.06
C GLN A 83 0.80 -7.09 -22.79
N PHE A 84 0.25 -5.87 -22.73
CA PHE A 84 1.02 -4.64 -22.58
C PHE A 84 1.24 -4.21 -21.11
N ILE A 85 0.54 -4.85 -20.16
CA ILE A 85 0.58 -4.58 -18.71
C ILE A 85 0.97 -5.88 -18.01
#